data_AF-A0A139IAW1-F1
#
_entry.id   AF-A0A139IAW1-F1
#
_cell.length_a   1.000
_cell.length_b   1.000
_cell.length_c   1.000
_cell.angle_alpha   90.00
_cell.angle_beta   90.00
_cell.angle_gamma   90.00
#
_symmetry.space_group_name_H-M   'P 1'
#
loop_
_entity.id
_entity.type
_entity.pdbx_description
1 polymer ?
#
loop_
_entity_poly.entity_id
_entity_poly.type
_entity_poly.pdbx_seq_one_letter_code
_entity_poly.pdbx_strand_id
1 'polypeptide(L)'
;MFSELFIVTTVAVLALQHYIFDNDPYKCQSLIQTGHWLAGEWRPSGCGAVQYGRSLQTCTRHRKRNIVFAGDLQLEGTYYHFVQRMTTSKNKPVPAPRERDLHHESGSVSLAFLYDPHLNGSLLMNAAEAFRDQTPESPMLLTIGAANTASESASPEEPNWIQLVTLAALGLLLPVLAILDTRMNLFSSVVRPIVGAVASFGIAVLLIYIADRSHVFHHVRKDAFRYENGGMLFLVSLVLGIATVRRSQTGKLQYVNNNFLPREHSGEWKGWMQLVIIFYHYGQVAALPVWHFLRICVSSYLFLTGFGHTVFFLQKKDYSLRRFINIMVRLNLLAVTLAYTMRTSWVTYYYIPLCTIWFLILYGTLAVGRRHNSNTLFLLSKILIAALLMNKMLHTDGLREALLAFFVTMTKGYFPVSFFDKRVNNDRYIVFIGMAVAPLYLWLTDLIKTQSSSNNSLLTTSDEKIPSTRQHFKIDRFTLQH
;
A
#
# COMPACT_ATOMS: atom_id res chain seq x y z
N MET A 1 -34.64 22.29 -16.32
CA MET A 1 -35.69 21.60 -15.53
C MET A 1 -35.25 20.23 -15.02
N PHE A 2 -34.81 19.29 -15.88
CA PHE A 2 -34.31 17.98 -15.43
C PHE A 2 -33.03 18.03 -14.56
N SER A 3 -32.10 18.96 -14.85
CA SER A 3 -30.87 19.15 -14.07
C SER A 3 -31.13 19.64 -12.65
N GLU A 4 -32.05 20.60 -12.49
CA GLU A 4 -32.39 21.17 -11.19
C GLU A 4 -33.20 20.19 -10.34
N LEU A 5 -34.14 19.46 -10.95
CA LEU A 5 -34.90 18.41 -10.26
C LEU A 5 -34.00 17.27 -9.76
N PHE A 6 -32.96 16.91 -10.53
CA PHE A 6 -31.96 15.92 -10.13
C PHE A 6 -31.09 16.39 -8.96
N ILE A 7 -30.67 17.66 -8.96
CA ILE A 7 -29.89 18.23 -7.85
C ILE A 7 -30.74 18.28 -6.58
N VAL A 8 -31.98 18.77 -6.67
CA VAL A 8 -32.88 18.88 -5.51
C VAL A 8 -33.23 17.50 -4.95
N THR A 9 -33.53 16.52 -5.80
CA THR A 9 -33.81 15.15 -5.34
C THR A 9 -32.57 14.46 -4.78
N THR A 10 -31.39 14.66 -5.35
CA THR A 10 -30.14 14.09 -4.82
C THR A 10 -29.78 14.72 -3.48
N VAL A 11 -29.90 16.04 -3.33
CA VAL A 11 -29.67 16.74 -2.06
C VAL A 11 -30.71 16.32 -1.02
N ALA A 12 -31.98 16.18 -1.39
CA ALA A 12 -33.03 15.70 -0.50
C ALA A 12 -32.81 14.24 -0.07
N VAL A 13 -32.40 13.34 -0.97
CA VAL A 13 -32.10 11.94 -0.62
C VAL A 13 -30.85 11.84 0.25
N LEU A 14 -29.81 12.62 -0.02
CA LEU A 14 -28.61 12.68 0.81
C LEU A 14 -28.91 13.27 2.20
N ALA A 15 -29.75 14.31 2.27
CA ALA A 15 -30.20 14.87 3.53
C ALA A 15 -31.08 13.89 4.30
N LEU A 16 -32.03 13.22 3.65
CA LEU A 16 -32.86 12.16 4.25
C LEU A 16 -32.00 10.99 4.75
N GLN A 17 -31.02 10.54 3.98
CA GLN A 17 -30.12 9.45 4.38
C GLN A 17 -29.22 9.85 5.55
N HIS A 18 -28.76 11.10 5.60
CA HIS A 18 -27.92 11.60 6.69
C HIS A 18 -28.70 11.89 7.98
N TYR A 19 -29.93 12.41 7.88
CA TYR A 19 -30.72 12.82 9.05
C TYR A 19 -31.67 11.74 9.58
N ILE A 20 -32.18 10.83 8.74
CA ILE A 20 -33.18 9.81 9.15
C ILE A 20 -32.56 8.42 9.33
N PHE A 21 -31.46 8.11 8.64
CA PHE A 21 -30.79 6.81 8.69
C PHE A 21 -29.36 6.88 9.28
N ASP A 22 -29.11 7.79 10.22
CA ASP A 22 -27.86 7.76 10.98
C ASP A 22 -27.90 6.58 11.96
N ASN A 23 -27.36 5.44 11.51
CA ASN A 23 -27.26 4.22 12.32
C ASN A 23 -26.30 4.37 13.52
N ASP A 24 -25.61 5.50 13.66
CA ASP A 24 -24.65 5.76 14.73
C ASP A 24 -24.77 7.21 15.28
N PRO A 25 -25.91 7.56 15.92
CA PRO A 25 -26.19 8.93 16.36
C PRO A 25 -25.23 9.41 17.46
N TYR A 26 -24.69 8.48 18.26
CA TYR A 26 -23.70 8.76 19.31
C TYR A 26 -22.26 8.56 18.86
N LYS A 27 -22.04 8.20 17.59
CA LYS A 27 -20.72 7.93 17.01
C LYS A 27 -19.92 6.86 17.76
N CYS A 28 -20.60 5.92 18.42
CA CYS A 28 -19.99 4.82 19.17
C CYS A 28 -19.30 3.83 18.22
N GLN A 29 -19.95 3.50 17.11
CA GLN A 29 -19.35 2.64 16.09
C GLN A 29 -18.19 3.34 15.40
N SER A 30 -18.35 4.64 15.12
CA SER A 30 -17.33 5.50 14.52
C SER A 30 -16.11 5.67 15.44
N LEU A 31 -16.31 5.73 16.76
CA LEU A 31 -15.24 5.79 17.76
C LEU A 31 -14.29 4.60 17.67
N ILE A 32 -14.78 3.41 17.34
CA ILE A 32 -13.98 2.19 17.27
C ILE A 32 -13.47 1.94 15.84
N GLN A 33 -14.29 2.21 14.83
CA GLN A 33 -14.02 1.75 13.46
C GLN A 33 -13.44 2.84 12.55
N THR A 34 -13.86 4.10 12.70
CA THR A 34 -13.62 5.17 11.72
C THR A 34 -13.16 6.48 12.39
N GLY A 35 -11.85 6.69 12.43
CA GLY A 35 -11.26 7.92 12.95
C GLY A 35 -9.86 8.19 12.44
N HIS A 36 -9.28 9.29 12.90
CA HIS A 36 -7.92 9.69 12.60
C HIS A 36 -7.23 10.23 13.86
N TRP A 37 -5.91 10.10 13.90
CA TRP A 37 -5.09 10.67 14.97
C TRP A 37 -4.73 12.11 14.59
N LEU A 38 -5.01 13.05 15.49
CA LEU A 38 -4.60 14.45 15.35
C LEU A 38 -3.91 14.88 16.63
N ALA A 39 -2.65 15.30 16.54
CA ALA A 39 -1.84 15.75 17.69
C ALA A 39 -1.84 14.78 18.90
N GLY A 40 -1.82 13.46 18.63
CA GLY A 40 -1.84 12.43 19.68
C GLY A 40 -3.22 12.12 20.26
N GLU A 41 -4.29 12.72 19.73
CA GLU A 41 -5.67 12.43 20.13
C GLU A 41 -6.42 11.70 19.01
N TRP A 42 -7.09 10.60 19.38
CA TRP A 42 -7.98 9.88 18.47
C TRP A 42 -9.28 10.67 18.29
N ARG A 43 -9.62 10.98 17.04
CA ARG A 43 -10.87 11.67 16.68
C ARG A 43 -11.76 10.78 15.81
N PRO A 44 -12.95 10.38 16.29
CA PRO A 44 -13.96 9.77 15.45
C PRO A 44 -14.38 10.68 14.30
N SER A 45 -14.85 10.08 13.22
CA SER A 45 -15.34 10.83 12.05
C SER A 45 -16.65 11.54 12.39
N GLY A 46 -16.68 12.87 12.25
CA GLY A 46 -17.90 13.68 12.43
C GLY A 46 -18.15 14.22 13.85
N CYS A 47 -17.33 13.89 14.84
CA CYS A 47 -17.44 14.48 16.18
C CYS A 47 -16.07 14.61 16.90
N GLY A 48 -16.01 15.45 17.93
CA GLY A 48 -14.85 15.56 18.81
C GLY A 48 -14.91 14.53 19.94
N ALA A 49 -13.78 13.92 20.30
CA ALA A 49 -13.72 13.06 21.48
C ALA A 49 -13.82 13.89 22.76
N VAL A 50 -14.71 13.49 23.67
CA VAL A 50 -14.80 14.10 25.01
C VAL A 50 -13.59 13.70 25.84
N GLN A 51 -12.91 14.66 26.45
CA GLN A 51 -11.77 14.38 27.34
C GLN A 51 -12.27 14.00 28.73
N TYR A 52 -12.39 12.69 28.98
CA TYR A 52 -12.70 12.17 30.30
C TYR A 52 -11.45 12.21 31.19
N GLY A 53 -11.44 13.13 32.15
CA GLY A 53 -10.40 13.23 33.19
C GLY A 53 -11.00 13.68 34.52
N ARG A 54 -11.43 14.95 34.60
CA ARG A 54 -12.05 15.50 35.82
C ARG A 54 -13.48 14.99 36.07
N SER A 55 -14.20 14.59 35.02
CA SER A 55 -15.60 14.14 35.10
C SER A 55 -15.79 12.72 35.63
N LEU A 56 -14.70 11.96 35.85
CA LEU A 56 -14.79 10.59 36.33
C LEU A 56 -15.38 10.51 37.75
N GLN A 57 -15.08 11.51 38.60
CA GLN A 57 -15.65 11.65 39.94
C GLN A 57 -17.15 11.96 39.91
N THR A 58 -17.63 12.65 38.87
CA THR A 58 -19.06 12.89 38.65
C THR A 58 -19.77 11.58 38.30
N CYS A 59 -19.14 10.72 37.49
CA CYS A 59 -19.67 9.40 37.15
C CYS A 59 -19.75 8.44 38.34
N THR A 60 -18.85 8.57 39.32
CA THR A 60 -18.78 7.67 40.48
C THR A 60 -19.78 8.01 41.59
N ARG A 61 -20.47 9.16 41.50
CA ARG A 61 -21.44 9.66 42.49
C ARG A 61 -20.89 9.61 43.93
N HIS A 62 -19.60 9.90 44.11
CA HIS A 62 -18.89 9.84 45.40
C HIS A 62 -18.86 8.47 46.10
N ARG A 63 -19.25 7.37 45.42
CA ARG A 63 -19.02 6.01 45.94
C ARG A 63 -17.64 5.53 45.56
N LYS A 64 -16.99 4.75 46.44
CA LYS A 64 -15.78 4.01 46.05
C LYS A 64 -16.14 3.05 44.93
N ARG A 65 -15.45 3.16 43.79
CA ARG A 65 -15.60 2.30 42.63
C ARG A 65 -14.26 1.67 42.31
N ASN A 66 -14.27 0.35 42.14
CA ASN A 66 -13.09 -0.41 41.76
C ASN A 66 -13.11 -0.62 40.24
N ILE A 67 -11.97 -0.40 39.57
CA ILE A 67 -11.77 -0.70 38.15
C ILE A 67 -10.60 -1.66 38.06
N VAL A 68 -10.79 -2.77 37.36
CA VAL A 68 -9.80 -3.84 37.27
C VAL A 68 -9.37 -4.02 35.81
N PHE A 69 -8.07 -3.99 35.59
CA PHE A 69 -7.41 -4.41 34.36
C PHE A 69 -6.72 -5.75 34.64
N ALA A 70 -6.92 -6.77 33.81
CA ALA A 70 -6.29 -8.07 34.00
C ALA A 70 -5.75 -8.62 32.68
N GLY A 71 -4.44 -8.88 32.63
CA GLY A 71 -3.82 -9.26 31.37
C GLY A 71 -2.31 -9.13 31.34
N ASP A 72 -1.78 -8.97 30.14
CA ASP A 72 -0.35 -8.90 29.86
C ASP A 72 0.22 -7.46 29.84
N LEU A 73 1.48 -7.33 29.42
CA LEU A 73 2.20 -6.05 29.36
C LEU A 73 1.54 -5.02 28.43
N GLN A 74 0.77 -5.43 27.42
CA GLN A 74 0.04 -4.47 26.58
C GLN A 74 -1.10 -3.82 27.37
N LEU A 75 -1.79 -4.61 28.19
CA LEU A 75 -2.83 -4.08 29.08
C LEU A 75 -2.24 -3.28 30.24
N GLU A 76 -1.04 -3.62 30.73
CA GLU A 76 -0.29 -2.81 31.70
C GLU A 76 -0.05 -1.38 31.17
N GLY A 77 0.32 -1.25 29.89
CA GLY A 77 0.45 0.07 29.23
C GLY A 77 -0.85 0.86 29.24
N THR A 78 -1.98 0.21 29.00
CA THR A 78 -3.32 0.84 29.06
C THR A 78 -3.66 1.30 30.47
N TYR A 79 -3.33 0.49 31.49
CA TYR A 79 -3.48 0.84 32.90
C TYR A 79 -2.72 2.14 33.24
N TYR A 80 -1.45 2.26 32.86
CA TYR A 80 -0.67 3.48 33.14
C TYR A 80 -1.23 4.72 32.45
N HIS A 81 -1.70 4.60 31.20
CA HIS A 81 -2.37 5.71 30.53
C HIS A 81 -3.69 6.13 31.20
N PHE A 82 -4.41 5.17 31.78
CA PHE A 82 -5.60 5.47 32.58
C PHE A 82 -5.23 6.21 33.87
N VAL A 83 -4.20 5.76 34.59
CA VAL A 83 -3.66 6.44 35.79
C VAL A 83 -3.23 7.88 35.49
N GLN A 84 -2.52 8.10 34.38
CA GLN A 84 -2.08 9.44 33.97
C GLN A 84 -3.26 10.38 33.69
N ARG A 85 -4.33 9.86 33.07
CA ARG A 85 -5.57 10.64 32.82
C ARG A 85 -6.30 10.98 34.12
N MET A 86 -6.32 10.09 35.10
CA MET A 86 -6.92 10.35 36.41
C MET A 86 -6.14 11.38 37.23
N THR A 87 -4.81 11.32 37.21
CA THR A 87 -3.93 12.16 38.06
C THR A 87 -3.63 13.54 37.46
N THR A 88 -4.23 13.91 36.31
CA THR A 88 -3.93 15.14 35.54
C THR A 88 -2.45 15.28 35.14
N SER A 89 -1.64 14.24 35.32
CA SER A 89 -0.20 14.24 35.06
C SER A 89 0.06 13.83 33.61
N LYS A 90 -0.24 14.71 32.65
CA LYS A 90 -0.09 14.45 31.20
C LYS A 90 1.38 14.23 30.75
N ASN A 91 2.37 14.53 31.60
CA ASN A 91 3.80 14.57 31.20
C ASN A 91 4.75 13.63 31.98
N LYS A 92 4.25 12.66 32.76
CA LYS A 92 5.14 11.67 33.38
C LYS A 92 5.41 10.52 32.42
N PRO A 93 6.68 10.09 32.21
CA PRO A 93 6.96 8.91 31.42
C PRO A 93 6.29 7.68 32.05
N VAL A 94 5.74 6.80 31.21
CA VAL A 94 5.21 5.50 31.65
C VAL A 94 6.40 4.69 32.19
N PRO A 95 6.32 4.15 33.43
CA PRO A 95 7.38 3.31 33.98
C PRO A 95 7.65 2.10 33.10
N ALA A 96 8.87 1.53 33.21
CA ALA A 96 9.14 0.22 32.63
C ALA A 96 8.15 -0.83 33.19
N PRO A 97 7.69 -1.79 32.37
CA PRO A 97 6.75 -2.83 32.79
C PRO A 97 7.29 -3.60 34.01
N ARG A 98 6.42 -3.91 34.97
CA ARG A 98 6.84 -4.48 36.26
C ARG A 98 6.45 -5.94 36.47
N GLU A 99 5.77 -6.55 35.51
CA GLU A 99 5.38 -7.99 35.52
C GLU A 99 4.76 -8.44 36.85
N ARG A 100 3.94 -7.56 37.45
CA ARG A 100 3.37 -7.76 38.78
C ARG A 100 2.08 -6.98 38.93
N ASP A 101 1.29 -7.35 39.92
CA ASP A 101 0.07 -6.64 40.26
C ASP A 101 0.35 -5.18 40.68
N LEU A 102 -0.49 -4.26 40.21
CA LEU A 102 -0.38 -2.83 40.50
C LEU A 102 -1.69 -2.31 41.08
N HIS A 103 -1.59 -1.32 41.97
CA HIS A 103 -2.74 -0.67 42.56
C HIS A 103 -2.53 0.84 42.62
N HIS A 104 -3.57 1.60 42.27
CA HIS A 104 -3.58 3.05 42.33
C HIS A 104 -4.95 3.56 42.77
N GLU A 105 -5.00 4.39 43.82
CA GLU A 105 -6.24 4.99 44.32
C GLU A 105 -6.19 6.51 44.13
N SER A 106 -7.28 7.08 43.59
CA SER A 106 -7.41 8.52 43.38
C SER A 106 -8.85 8.96 43.65
N GLY A 107 -9.06 9.60 44.81
CA GLY A 107 -10.39 10.04 45.24
C GLY A 107 -11.33 8.86 45.52
N SER A 108 -12.45 8.78 44.79
CA SER A 108 -13.44 7.71 44.94
C SER A 108 -13.22 6.53 43.97
N VAL A 109 -12.08 6.46 43.28
CA VAL A 109 -11.77 5.41 42.29
C VAL A 109 -10.51 4.67 42.71
N SER A 110 -10.63 3.35 42.87
CA SER A 110 -9.51 2.42 43.01
C SER A 110 -9.29 1.72 41.68
N LEU A 111 -8.04 1.67 41.24
CA LEU A 111 -7.58 1.05 40.01
C LEU A 111 -6.64 -0.10 40.34
N ALA A 112 -7.00 -1.31 39.95
CA ALA A 112 -6.14 -2.49 40.07
C ALA A 112 -5.72 -3.00 38.69
N PHE A 113 -4.46 -3.40 38.57
CA PHE A 113 -3.93 -4.19 37.48
C PHE A 113 -3.53 -5.55 38.04
N LEU A 114 -4.09 -6.61 37.46
CA LEU A 114 -3.75 -8.00 37.75
C LEU A 114 -2.87 -8.50 36.61
N TYR A 115 -1.63 -8.86 36.91
CA TYR A 115 -0.73 -9.42 35.92
C TYR A 115 -1.05 -10.89 35.70
N ASP A 116 -1.78 -11.17 34.63
CA ASP A 116 -2.24 -12.51 34.27
C ASP A 116 -2.13 -12.71 32.75
N PRO A 117 -0.92 -12.98 32.24
CA PRO A 117 -0.67 -13.10 30.80
C PRO A 117 -1.41 -14.28 30.15
N HIS A 118 -1.79 -15.30 30.92
CA HIS A 118 -2.49 -16.49 30.42
C HIS A 118 -3.99 -16.49 30.72
N LEU A 119 -4.50 -15.47 31.39
CA LEU A 119 -5.90 -15.32 31.78
C LEU A 119 -6.43 -16.52 32.58
N ASN A 120 -5.57 -17.15 33.39
CA ASN A 120 -5.89 -18.35 34.17
C ASN A 120 -5.70 -18.17 35.68
N GLY A 121 -5.42 -16.95 36.12
CA GLY A 121 -5.22 -16.59 37.51
C GLY A 121 -6.51 -16.57 38.31
N SER A 122 -6.44 -17.04 39.56
CA SER A 122 -7.58 -17.07 40.48
C SER A 122 -8.12 -15.68 40.82
N LEU A 123 -7.26 -14.66 40.90
CA LEU A 123 -7.68 -13.28 41.15
C LEU A 123 -8.55 -12.72 40.02
N LEU A 124 -8.20 -13.02 38.76
CA LEU A 124 -9.02 -12.65 37.61
C LEU A 124 -10.36 -13.39 37.64
N MET A 125 -10.35 -14.70 37.91
CA MET A 125 -11.58 -15.49 38.00
C MET A 125 -12.51 -14.96 39.09
N ASN A 126 -11.98 -14.66 40.28
CA ASN A 126 -12.76 -14.06 41.37
C ASN A 126 -13.34 -12.69 40.98
N ALA A 127 -12.55 -11.84 40.31
CA ALA A 127 -13.03 -10.54 39.83
C ALA A 127 -14.12 -10.68 38.74
N ALA A 128 -13.99 -11.68 37.86
CA ALA A 128 -14.97 -11.99 36.82
C ALA A 128 -16.27 -12.57 37.40
N GLU A 129 -16.17 -13.45 38.39
CA GLU A 129 -17.33 -13.97 39.13
C GLU A 129 -18.04 -12.86 39.90
N ALA A 130 -17.30 -12.03 40.64
CA ALA A 130 -17.87 -10.86 41.32
C ALA A 130 -18.57 -9.91 40.34
N PHE A 131 -17.99 -9.68 39.15
CA PHE A 131 -18.60 -8.88 38.10
C PHE A 131 -19.87 -9.50 37.52
N ARG A 132 -19.86 -10.82 37.27
CA ARG A 132 -21.02 -11.59 36.77
C ARG A 132 -22.17 -11.59 37.78
N ASP A 133 -21.86 -11.85 39.04
CA ASP A 133 -22.82 -12.05 40.11
C ASP A 133 -23.22 -10.73 40.80
N GLN A 134 -22.67 -9.60 40.33
CA GLN A 134 -22.95 -8.24 40.81
C GLN A 134 -22.83 -8.10 42.34
N THR A 135 -21.82 -8.76 42.91
CA THR A 135 -21.57 -8.73 44.35
C THR A 135 -21.17 -7.32 44.81
N PRO A 136 -21.22 -7.01 46.13
CA PRO A 136 -20.77 -5.72 46.65
C PRO A 136 -19.31 -5.37 46.30
N GLU A 137 -18.47 -6.37 46.04
CA GLU A 137 -17.07 -6.22 45.64
C GLU A 137 -16.87 -6.12 44.12
N SER A 138 -17.95 -6.18 43.34
CA SER A 138 -17.91 -6.15 41.88
C SER A 138 -17.17 -4.91 41.33
N PRO A 139 -16.23 -5.09 40.39
CA PRO A 139 -15.61 -3.96 39.74
C PRO A 139 -16.64 -3.23 38.88
N MET A 140 -16.58 -1.90 38.82
CA MET A 140 -17.41 -1.08 37.93
C MET A 140 -17.07 -1.32 36.46
N LEU A 141 -15.80 -1.61 36.19
CA LEU A 141 -15.28 -1.91 34.86
C LEU A 141 -14.20 -2.99 35.01
N LEU A 142 -14.39 -4.11 34.31
CA LEU A 142 -13.42 -5.17 34.17
C LEU A 142 -12.93 -5.20 32.73
N THR A 143 -11.63 -4.95 32.53
CA THR A 143 -10.99 -5.01 31.22
C THR A 143 -10.01 -6.17 31.20
N ILE A 144 -10.15 -7.08 30.25
CA ILE A 144 -9.35 -8.30 30.16
C ILE A 144 -8.66 -8.35 28.79
N GLY A 145 -7.37 -8.70 28.74
CA GLY A 145 -6.67 -8.85 27.47
C GLY A 145 -5.25 -9.39 27.58
N ALA A 146 -4.94 -10.40 26.76
CA ALA A 146 -3.64 -11.07 26.69
C ALA A 146 -3.11 -11.13 25.25
N ALA A 147 -3.04 -9.99 24.58
CA ALA A 147 -2.70 -9.91 23.16
C ALA A 147 -1.21 -10.15 22.85
N ASN A 148 -0.27 -9.69 23.69
CA ASN A 148 1.15 -10.05 23.58
C ASN A 148 1.34 -11.54 23.78
N THR A 149 0.75 -12.12 24.83
CA THR A 149 0.92 -13.55 25.14
C THR A 149 0.22 -14.43 24.10
N ALA A 150 -0.94 -14.01 23.57
CA ALA A 150 -1.57 -14.67 22.43
C ALA A 150 -0.70 -14.55 21.15
N SER A 151 -0.06 -13.40 20.93
CA SER A 151 0.85 -13.20 19.80
C SER A 151 2.15 -14.01 19.93
N GLU A 152 2.64 -14.22 21.15
CA GLU A 152 3.85 -14.98 21.44
C GLU A 152 3.59 -16.49 21.39
N SER A 153 2.45 -16.95 21.92
CA SER A 153 2.01 -18.34 21.75
C SER A 153 1.63 -18.66 20.30
N ALA A 154 1.26 -17.65 19.50
CA ALA A 154 1.21 -17.73 18.04
C ALA A 154 2.59 -17.68 17.36
N SER A 155 3.69 -17.92 18.10
CA SER A 155 5.05 -18.21 17.57
C SER A 155 4.98 -19.09 16.31
N PRO A 156 5.84 -18.83 15.31
CA PRO A 156 5.60 -19.21 13.93
C PRO A 156 5.27 -20.69 13.84
N GLU A 157 4.02 -20.98 13.45
CA GLU A 157 3.59 -22.34 13.18
C GLU A 157 4.70 -23.06 12.41
N GLU A 158 5.18 -24.19 12.93
CA GLU A 158 6.34 -24.89 12.37
C GLU A 158 6.25 -24.98 10.85
N PRO A 159 7.32 -24.65 10.11
CA PRO A 159 7.27 -24.57 8.66
C PRO A 159 6.72 -25.86 8.09
N ASN A 160 5.85 -25.72 7.09
CA ASN A 160 5.22 -26.87 6.47
C ASN A 160 6.38 -27.60 5.79
N TRP A 161 6.42 -28.93 5.83
CA TRP A 161 7.47 -29.68 5.15
C TRP A 161 7.61 -29.25 3.67
N ILE A 162 6.52 -28.85 3.01
CA ILE A 162 6.53 -28.27 1.66
C ILE A 162 7.28 -26.92 1.63
N GLN A 163 7.04 -26.03 2.59
CA GLN A 163 7.74 -24.75 2.71
C GLN A 163 9.23 -24.97 2.96
N LEU A 164 9.58 -25.91 3.86
CA LEU A 164 10.96 -26.23 4.17
C LEU A 164 11.71 -26.80 2.96
N VAL A 165 11.10 -27.76 2.25
CA VAL A 165 11.66 -28.32 1.01
C VAL A 165 11.80 -27.23 -0.05
N THR A 166 10.81 -26.34 -0.20
CA THR A 166 10.87 -25.23 -1.15
C THR A 166 12.00 -24.26 -0.82
N LEU A 167 12.18 -23.90 0.45
CA LEU A 167 13.25 -23.03 0.93
C LEU A 167 14.62 -23.69 0.76
N ALA A 168 14.75 -24.98 1.06
CA ALA A 168 16.00 -25.73 0.87
C ALA A 168 16.36 -25.86 -0.63
N ALA A 169 15.38 -26.21 -1.47
CA ALA A 169 15.57 -26.33 -2.91
C ALA A 169 15.98 -24.99 -3.55
N LEU A 170 15.23 -23.92 -3.26
CA LEU A 170 15.47 -22.60 -3.86
C LEU A 170 16.67 -21.87 -3.24
N GLY A 171 16.82 -21.94 -1.92
CA GLY A 171 17.78 -21.13 -1.17
C GLY A 171 19.14 -21.78 -0.91
N LEU A 172 19.26 -23.11 -1.01
CA LEU A 172 20.52 -23.84 -0.79
C LEU A 172 20.95 -24.65 -2.00
N LEU A 173 20.05 -25.48 -2.53
CA LEU A 173 20.37 -26.44 -3.58
C LEU A 173 20.66 -25.76 -4.94
N LEU A 174 19.81 -24.82 -5.37
CA LEU A 174 20.01 -24.09 -6.63
C LEU A 174 21.27 -23.21 -6.65
N PRO A 175 21.61 -22.45 -5.58
CA PRO A 175 22.89 -21.74 -5.49
C PRO A 175 24.11 -22.65 -5.58
N VAL A 176 24.08 -23.80 -4.89
CA VAL A 176 25.17 -24.78 -4.96
C VAL A 176 25.31 -25.33 -6.39
N LEU A 177 24.21 -25.67 -7.05
CA LEU A 177 24.22 -26.09 -8.45
C LEU A 177 24.71 -24.99 -9.40
N ALA A 178 24.35 -23.72 -9.16
CA ALA A 178 24.84 -22.59 -9.93
C ALA A 178 26.36 -22.41 -9.78
N ILE A 179 26.88 -22.56 -8.55
CA ILE A 179 28.32 -22.50 -8.27
C ILE A 179 29.04 -23.69 -8.93
N LEU A 180 28.51 -24.90 -8.81
CA LEU A 180 29.07 -26.09 -9.44
C LEU A 180 29.07 -25.97 -10.97
N ASP A 181 28.04 -25.39 -11.58
CA ASP A 181 28.00 -25.12 -13.02
C ASP A 181 29.16 -24.22 -13.48
N THR A 182 29.59 -23.24 -12.68
CA THR A 182 30.76 -22.40 -13.03
C THR A 182 32.06 -23.21 -13.15
N ARG A 183 32.15 -24.36 -12.47
CA ARG A 183 33.32 -25.25 -12.48
C ARG A 183 33.18 -26.39 -13.47
N MET A 184 31.98 -26.96 -13.58
CA MET A 184 31.73 -28.23 -14.27
C MET A 184 30.96 -28.07 -15.59
N ASN A 185 30.47 -26.87 -15.94
CA ASN A 185 29.63 -26.61 -17.13
C ASN A 185 28.46 -27.60 -17.28
N LEU A 186 27.68 -27.78 -16.21
CA LEU A 186 26.50 -28.66 -16.16
C LEU A 186 25.33 -28.17 -17.03
N PHE A 187 25.15 -26.86 -17.16
CA PHE A 187 24.01 -26.24 -17.84
C PHE A 187 24.38 -25.61 -19.17
N SER A 188 23.45 -25.69 -20.13
CA SER A 188 23.52 -24.96 -21.41
C SER A 188 23.56 -23.45 -21.19
N SER A 189 24.17 -22.72 -22.13
CA SER A 189 24.27 -21.26 -22.14
C SER A 189 22.92 -20.54 -22.01
N VAL A 190 21.83 -21.17 -22.44
CA VAL A 190 20.46 -20.64 -22.33
C VAL A 190 19.89 -20.79 -20.91
N VAL A 191 20.23 -21.87 -20.21
CA VAL A 191 19.66 -22.24 -18.90
C VAL A 191 20.42 -21.57 -17.75
N ARG A 192 21.74 -21.39 -17.90
CA ARG A 192 22.62 -20.76 -16.92
C ARG A 192 22.10 -19.42 -16.34
N PRO A 193 21.66 -18.43 -17.14
CA PRO A 193 21.15 -17.17 -16.60
C PRO A 193 19.84 -17.33 -15.82
N ILE A 194 19.00 -18.31 -16.20
CA ILE A 194 17.73 -18.59 -15.50
C ILE A 194 18.03 -19.19 -14.12
N VAL A 195 18.91 -20.20 -14.06
CA VAL A 195 19.33 -20.82 -12.80
C VAL A 195 19.96 -19.79 -11.87
N GLY A 196 20.85 -18.93 -12.39
CA GLY A 196 21.45 -17.85 -11.60
C GLY A 196 20.43 -16.86 -11.04
N ALA A 197 19.42 -16.47 -11.83
CA ALA A 197 18.36 -15.58 -11.37
C ALA A 197 17.47 -16.21 -10.29
N VAL A 198 17.06 -17.47 -10.48
CA VAL A 198 16.24 -18.22 -9.51
C VAL A 198 17.03 -18.49 -8.23
N ALA A 199 18.31 -18.83 -8.33
CA ALA A 199 19.20 -18.99 -7.17
C ALA A 199 19.35 -17.68 -6.37
N SER A 200 19.57 -16.56 -7.06
CA SER A 200 19.67 -15.24 -6.40
C SER A 200 18.37 -14.86 -5.68
N PHE A 201 17.22 -15.12 -6.32
CA PHE A 201 15.91 -14.93 -5.71
C PHE A 201 15.68 -15.85 -4.51
N GLY A 202 16.05 -17.12 -4.62
CA GLY A 202 15.93 -18.12 -3.55
C GLY A 202 16.78 -17.77 -2.33
N ILE A 203 18.03 -17.33 -2.52
CA ILE A 203 18.90 -16.84 -1.43
C ILE A 203 18.25 -15.65 -0.73
N ALA A 204 17.74 -14.68 -1.49
CA ALA A 204 17.09 -13.51 -0.90
C ALA A 204 15.89 -13.90 -0.03
N VAL A 205 15.03 -14.80 -0.52
CA VAL A 205 13.87 -15.30 0.25
C VAL A 205 14.31 -16.09 1.49
N LEU A 206 15.35 -16.92 1.39
CA LEU A 206 15.91 -17.66 2.52
C LEU A 206 16.48 -16.73 3.58
N LEU A 207 17.24 -15.71 3.18
CA LEU A 207 17.79 -14.71 4.10
C LEU A 207 16.69 -13.94 4.84
N ILE A 208 15.62 -13.54 4.14
CA ILE A 208 14.47 -12.90 4.77
C ILE A 208 13.80 -13.87 5.75
N TYR A 209 13.68 -15.15 5.40
CA TYR A 209 13.05 -16.16 6.26
C TYR A 209 13.87 -16.38 7.54
N ILE A 210 15.19 -16.52 7.42
CA ILE A 210 16.08 -16.62 8.58
C ILE A 210 16.00 -15.35 9.42
N ALA A 211 16.01 -14.16 8.80
CA ALA A 211 15.98 -12.90 9.51
C ALA A 211 14.68 -12.67 10.31
N ASP A 212 13.53 -13.08 9.78
CA ASP A 212 12.22 -12.82 10.39
C ASP A 212 11.73 -13.98 11.26
N ARG A 213 11.86 -15.23 10.78
CA ARG A 213 11.25 -16.43 11.38
C ARG A 213 12.20 -17.29 12.21
N SER A 214 13.51 -17.04 12.18
CA SER A 214 14.47 -17.78 13.01
C SER A 214 14.98 -16.92 14.16
N HIS A 215 15.39 -17.58 15.24
CA HIS A 215 16.05 -16.93 16.38
C HIS A 215 17.57 -16.74 16.16
N VAL A 216 18.07 -16.89 14.93
CA VAL A 216 19.48 -16.66 14.61
C VAL A 216 19.87 -15.20 14.90
N PHE A 217 18.93 -14.27 14.67
CA PHE A 217 19.09 -12.86 15.01
C PHE A 217 18.16 -12.51 16.16
N HIS A 218 18.66 -11.72 17.11
CA HIS A 218 17.84 -11.22 18.21
C HIS A 218 16.80 -10.24 17.68
N HIS A 219 15.51 -10.51 17.90
CA HIS A 219 14.45 -9.58 17.55
C HIS A 219 14.49 -8.37 18.48
N VAL A 220 14.53 -7.17 17.93
CA VAL A 220 14.51 -5.92 18.70
C VAL A 220 13.23 -5.18 18.37
N ARG A 221 12.63 -4.54 19.38
CA ARG A 221 11.51 -3.63 19.16
C ARG A 221 11.98 -2.49 18.26
N LYS A 222 11.20 -2.17 17.22
CA LYS A 222 11.51 -1.03 16.35
C LYS A 222 11.46 0.24 17.20
N ASP A 223 12.57 0.97 17.26
CA ASP A 223 12.61 2.26 17.93
C ASP A 223 11.63 3.25 17.27
N ALA A 224 11.04 4.12 18.08
CA ALA A 224 10.20 5.20 17.58
C ALA A 224 11.00 6.05 16.57
N PHE A 225 10.42 6.27 15.39
CA PHE A 225 11.11 6.98 14.32
C PHE A 225 11.58 8.37 14.75
N ARG A 226 12.89 8.58 14.65
CA ARG A 226 13.52 9.90 14.72
C ARG A 226 13.76 10.39 13.30
N TYR A 227 13.43 11.65 13.03
CA TYR A 227 13.68 12.28 11.72
C TYR A 227 15.15 12.17 11.28
N GLU A 228 16.07 12.19 12.24
CA GLU A 228 17.51 12.01 12.04
C GLU A 228 17.85 10.66 11.38
N ASN A 229 17.27 9.56 11.87
CA ASN A 229 17.54 8.22 11.35
C ASN A 229 17.01 8.05 9.92
N GLY A 230 15.80 8.55 9.65
CA GLY A 230 15.22 8.52 8.30
C GLY A 230 15.97 9.42 7.31
N GLY A 231 16.38 10.61 7.75
CA GLY A 231 17.21 11.52 6.97
C GLY A 231 18.56 10.91 6.63
N MET A 232 19.20 10.22 7.57
CA MET A 232 20.46 9.52 7.35
C MET A 232 20.31 8.37 6.34
N LEU A 233 19.27 7.54 6.45
CA LEU A 233 19.00 6.46 5.47
C LEU A 233 18.80 7.02 4.05
N PHE A 234 18.06 8.12 3.93
CA PHE A 234 17.88 8.80 2.64
C PHE A 234 19.19 9.38 2.11
N LEU A 235 19.99 10.03 2.97
CA LEU A 235 21.28 10.62 2.58
C LEU A 235 22.28 9.56 2.13
N VAL A 236 22.39 8.44 2.84
CA VAL A 236 23.24 7.30 2.42
C VAL A 236 22.80 6.77 1.07
N SER A 237 21.48 6.61 0.87
CA SER A 237 20.93 6.18 -0.41
C SER A 237 21.21 7.17 -1.54
N LEU A 238 21.12 8.48 -1.26
CA LEU A 238 21.46 9.56 -2.18
C LEU A 238 22.92 9.52 -2.59
N VAL A 239 23.83 9.40 -1.63
CA VAL A 239 25.28 9.31 -1.89
C VAL A 239 25.61 8.08 -2.72
N LEU A 240 25.06 6.91 -2.37
CA LEU A 240 25.22 5.68 -3.15
C LEU A 240 24.62 5.81 -4.55
N GLY A 241 23.46 6.45 -4.67
CA GLY A 241 22.81 6.76 -5.94
C GLY A 241 23.70 7.63 -6.84
N ILE A 242 24.24 8.73 -6.31
CA ILE A 242 25.16 9.63 -7.02
C ILE A 242 26.45 8.89 -7.42
N ALA A 243 27.03 8.11 -6.50
CA ALA A 243 28.25 7.35 -6.74
C ALA A 243 28.08 6.25 -7.80
N THR A 244 26.85 5.76 -8.01
CA THR A 244 26.54 4.70 -8.97
C THR A 244 25.92 5.22 -10.27
N VAL A 245 25.83 6.54 -10.47
CA VAL A 245 25.33 7.14 -11.72
C VAL A 245 26.17 6.66 -12.90
N ARG A 246 25.51 6.07 -13.89
CA ARG A 246 26.13 5.62 -15.14
C ARG A 246 25.71 6.53 -16.29
N ARG A 247 26.62 6.79 -17.23
CA ARG A 247 26.26 7.46 -18.49
C ARG A 247 25.35 6.54 -19.31
N SER A 248 24.25 7.10 -19.84
CA SER A 248 23.36 6.37 -20.73
C SER A 248 24.12 5.97 -22.01
N GLN A 249 24.13 4.67 -22.33
CA GLN A 249 24.81 4.14 -23.52
C GLN A 249 24.15 4.60 -24.83
N THR A 250 22.93 5.14 -24.76
CA THR A 250 22.07 5.49 -25.90
C THR A 250 22.22 6.95 -26.37
N GLY A 251 23.18 7.70 -25.80
CA GLY A 251 23.27 9.16 -25.87
C GLY A 251 23.35 9.80 -27.27
N LYS A 252 23.82 9.09 -28.31
CA LYS A 252 23.88 9.65 -29.68
C LYS A 252 22.61 9.42 -30.51
N LEU A 253 21.89 8.32 -30.32
CA LEU A 253 20.69 7.99 -31.11
C LEU A 253 19.40 8.56 -30.49
N GLN A 254 19.42 8.83 -29.19
CA GLN A 254 18.25 9.32 -28.44
C GLN A 254 18.06 10.85 -28.54
N TYR A 255 19.12 11.62 -28.81
CA TYR A 255 19.01 13.08 -29.05
C TYR A 255 18.11 13.40 -30.26
N VAL A 256 18.03 12.50 -31.24
CA VAL A 256 17.14 12.59 -32.41
C VAL A 256 15.71 12.14 -32.09
N ASN A 257 15.52 11.31 -31.05
CA ASN A 257 14.23 10.79 -30.58
C ASN A 257 13.85 11.41 -29.22
N ASN A 258 13.78 12.74 -29.14
CA ASN A 258 13.35 13.49 -27.97
C ASN A 258 11.93 13.11 -27.53
N ASN A 259 11.81 12.04 -26.75
CA ASN A 259 10.60 11.69 -26.03
C ASN A 259 10.60 12.47 -24.70
N PHE A 260 9.53 13.23 -24.44
CA PHE A 260 9.33 14.07 -23.27
C PHE A 260 9.49 13.34 -21.91
N LEU A 261 9.43 12.00 -21.88
CA LEU A 261 9.75 11.21 -20.70
C LEU A 261 10.50 9.91 -21.06
N PRO A 262 11.85 9.91 -21.04
CA PRO A 262 12.62 8.72 -21.30
C PRO A 262 12.35 7.61 -20.28
N ARG A 263 12.33 6.37 -20.78
CA ARG A 263 12.04 5.19 -19.96
C ARG A 263 13.03 5.04 -18.81
N GLU A 264 14.30 5.36 -19.06
CA GLU A 264 15.38 5.30 -18.06
C GLU A 264 15.09 6.22 -16.86
N HIS A 265 14.80 7.50 -17.11
CA HIS A 265 14.43 8.45 -16.04
C HIS A 265 13.18 8.05 -15.27
N SER A 266 12.14 7.56 -15.97
CA SER A 266 10.94 7.06 -15.30
C SER A 266 11.19 5.81 -14.45
N GLY A 267 12.20 5.00 -14.82
CA GLY A 267 12.63 3.83 -14.06
C GLY A 267 13.36 4.22 -12.78
N GLU A 268 14.30 5.15 -12.88
CA GLU A 268 15.01 5.73 -11.72
C GLU A 268 14.03 6.35 -10.72
N TRP A 269 13.09 7.17 -11.21
CA TRP A 269 12.10 7.82 -10.37
C TRP A 269 11.20 6.81 -9.64
N LYS A 270 10.83 5.71 -10.30
CA LYS A 270 10.12 4.60 -9.64
C LYS A 270 10.94 3.94 -8.54
N GLY A 271 12.25 3.76 -8.75
CA GLY A 271 13.17 3.23 -7.74
C GLY A 271 13.26 4.12 -6.51
N TRP A 272 13.40 5.44 -6.70
CA TRP A 272 13.42 6.41 -5.60
C TRP A 272 12.12 6.40 -4.79
N MET A 273 10.97 6.32 -5.44
CA MET A 273 9.69 6.17 -4.74
C MET A 273 9.64 4.88 -3.91
N GLN A 274 10.17 3.76 -4.44
CA GLN A 274 10.21 2.50 -3.71
C GLN A 274 11.08 2.58 -2.46
N LEU A 275 12.24 3.25 -2.52
CA LEU A 275 13.08 3.50 -1.35
C LEU A 275 12.35 4.31 -0.27
N VAL A 276 11.66 5.40 -0.66
CA VAL A 276 10.85 6.20 0.27
C VAL A 276 9.76 5.35 0.92
N ILE A 277 9.07 4.51 0.14
CA ILE A 277 8.05 3.59 0.65
C ILE A 277 8.66 2.61 1.67
N ILE A 278 9.83 2.05 1.37
CA ILE A 278 10.51 1.11 2.28
C ILE A 278 10.90 1.82 3.58
N PHE A 279 11.52 3.01 3.52
CA PHE A 279 11.94 3.74 4.72
C PHE A 279 10.77 4.13 5.62
N TYR A 280 9.65 4.54 5.02
CA TYR A 280 8.44 4.83 5.77
C TYR A 280 7.93 3.62 6.56
N HIS A 281 7.85 2.44 5.91
CA HIS A 281 7.36 1.22 6.55
C HIS A 281 8.38 0.60 7.52
N TYR A 282 9.66 0.77 7.24
CA TYR A 282 10.73 0.35 8.14
C TYR A 282 10.67 1.12 9.45
N GLY A 283 10.59 2.46 9.37
CA GLY A 283 10.55 3.34 10.54
C GLY A 283 9.21 3.40 11.28
N GLN A 284 8.12 2.84 10.74
CA GLN A 284 6.76 3.02 11.25
C GLN A 284 6.42 4.50 11.52
N VAL A 285 6.78 5.36 10.56
CA VAL A 285 6.68 6.82 10.74
C VAL A 285 5.21 7.25 10.80
N ALA A 286 4.74 7.68 11.97
CA ALA A 286 3.39 8.21 12.16
C ALA A 286 3.28 9.72 11.89
N ALA A 287 4.35 10.37 11.43
CA ALA A 287 4.36 11.81 11.16
C ALA A 287 3.52 12.18 9.93
N LEU A 288 2.55 13.07 10.11
CA LEU A 288 1.64 13.54 9.06
C LEU A 288 2.36 14.07 7.80
N PRO A 289 3.42 14.91 7.89
CA PRO A 289 4.11 15.41 6.70
C PRO A 289 4.74 14.30 5.86
N VAL A 290 5.35 13.31 6.53
CA VAL A 290 5.99 12.16 5.88
C VAL A 290 4.93 11.28 5.23
N TRP A 291 3.78 11.10 5.89
CA TRP A 291 2.64 10.38 5.32
C TRP A 291 2.09 11.04 4.05
N HIS A 292 1.93 12.36 4.04
CA HIS A 292 1.51 13.09 2.83
C HIS A 292 2.51 12.93 1.69
N PHE A 293 3.82 13.04 1.97
CA PHE A 293 4.85 12.85 0.96
C PHE A 293 4.86 11.43 0.39
N LEU A 294 4.80 10.41 1.26
CA LEU A 294 4.64 9.02 0.85
C LEU A 294 3.44 8.85 -0.08
N ARG A 295 2.32 9.52 0.23
CA ARG A 295 1.10 9.42 -0.57
C ARG A 295 1.31 9.98 -1.97
N ILE A 296 1.97 11.12 -2.09
CA ILE A 296 2.36 11.71 -3.39
C ILE A 296 3.23 10.73 -4.18
N CYS A 297 4.19 10.06 -3.54
CA CYS A 297 5.01 9.03 -4.20
C CYS A 297 4.16 7.86 -4.72
N VAL A 298 3.26 7.32 -3.89
CA VAL A 298 2.36 6.22 -4.28
C VAL A 298 1.46 6.64 -5.44
N SER A 299 0.80 7.80 -5.36
CA SER A 299 -0.06 8.32 -6.41
C SER A 299 0.73 8.56 -7.71
N SER A 300 1.96 9.09 -7.63
CA SER A 300 2.85 9.28 -8.78
C SER A 300 3.24 7.96 -9.44
N TYR A 301 3.49 6.91 -8.66
CA TYR A 301 3.78 5.59 -9.22
C TYR A 301 2.56 4.99 -9.94
N LEU A 302 1.38 5.13 -9.34
CA LEU A 302 0.12 4.69 -9.95
C LEU A 302 -0.19 5.48 -11.22
N PHE A 303 0.08 6.79 -11.24
CA PHE A 303 0.03 7.62 -12.45
C PHE A 303 0.93 7.03 -13.54
N LEU A 304 2.21 6.75 -13.23
CA LEU A 304 3.16 6.16 -14.18
C LEU A 304 2.75 4.76 -14.66
N THR A 305 2.01 4.02 -13.83
CA THR A 305 1.43 2.72 -14.20
C THR A 305 0.30 2.92 -15.22
N GLY A 306 -0.63 3.85 -14.93
CA GLY A 306 -1.70 4.26 -15.84
C GLY A 306 -1.18 4.74 -17.18
N PHE A 307 -0.25 5.70 -17.14
CA PHE A 307 0.38 6.30 -18.30
C PHE A 307 1.19 5.29 -19.12
N GLY A 308 2.16 4.60 -18.50
CA GLY A 308 3.10 3.74 -19.21
C GLY A 308 2.44 2.53 -19.88
N HIS A 309 1.46 1.90 -19.22
CA HIS A 309 0.73 0.80 -19.84
C HIS A 309 -0.17 1.29 -20.98
N THR A 310 -0.85 2.42 -20.82
CA THR A 310 -1.72 2.98 -21.87
C THR A 310 -0.93 3.36 -23.10
N VAL A 311 0.20 4.07 -22.95
CA VAL A 311 1.11 4.41 -24.06
C VAL A 311 1.51 3.14 -24.82
N PHE A 312 1.89 2.08 -24.11
CA PHE A 312 2.23 0.81 -24.75
C PHE A 312 1.05 0.22 -25.52
N PHE A 313 -0.13 0.13 -24.90
CA PHE A 313 -1.31 -0.50 -25.52
C PHE A 313 -1.79 0.27 -26.77
N LEU A 314 -1.65 1.59 -26.78
CA LEU A 314 -1.98 2.42 -27.93
C LEU A 314 -0.94 2.30 -29.06
N GLN A 315 0.36 2.29 -28.73
CA GLN A 315 1.44 2.20 -29.72
C GLN A 315 1.63 0.78 -30.28
N LYS A 316 1.75 -0.22 -29.40
CA LYS A 316 2.07 -1.60 -29.79
C LYS A 316 0.84 -2.42 -30.15
N LYS A 317 -0.36 -1.98 -29.74
CA LYS A 317 -1.64 -2.68 -29.95
C LYS A 317 -1.63 -4.16 -29.54
N ASP A 318 -0.73 -4.54 -28.64
CA ASP A 318 -0.61 -5.91 -28.12
C ASP A 318 -1.42 -6.07 -26.83
N TYR A 319 -2.55 -6.75 -26.99
CA TYR A 319 -3.50 -7.14 -25.94
C TYR A 319 -3.47 -8.67 -25.73
N SER A 320 -2.31 -9.30 -25.91
CA SER A 320 -2.16 -10.74 -25.74
C SER A 320 -2.25 -11.18 -24.28
N LEU A 321 -2.78 -12.40 -24.05
CA LEU A 321 -2.75 -13.05 -22.74
C LEU A 321 -1.31 -13.27 -22.26
N ARG A 322 -0.36 -13.50 -23.17
CA ARG A 322 1.07 -13.62 -22.84
C ARG A 322 1.58 -12.37 -22.12
N ARG A 323 1.24 -11.18 -22.62
CA ARG A 323 1.64 -9.91 -22.00
C ARG A 323 0.95 -9.71 -20.65
N PHE A 324 -0.34 -10.03 -20.57
CA PHE A 324 -1.10 -9.98 -19.32
C PHE A 324 -0.43 -10.83 -18.22
N ILE A 325 -0.15 -12.10 -18.52
CA ILE A 325 0.49 -13.04 -17.57
C ILE A 325 1.87 -12.53 -17.16
N ASN A 326 2.69 -12.06 -18.10
CA ASN A 326 4.02 -11.54 -17.79
C ASN A 326 3.97 -10.37 -16.78
N ILE A 327 3.04 -9.42 -16.95
CA ILE A 327 2.89 -8.29 -16.02
C ILE A 327 2.38 -8.77 -14.66
N MET A 328 1.40 -9.69 -14.62
CA MET A 328 0.88 -10.25 -13.37
C MET A 328 1.95 -10.98 -12.56
N VAL A 329 2.73 -11.84 -13.22
CA VAL A 329 3.86 -12.54 -12.59
C VAL A 329 4.90 -11.53 -12.10
N ARG A 330 5.29 -10.58 -12.94
CA ARG A 330 6.30 -9.57 -12.58
C ARG A 330 5.91 -8.75 -11.34
N LEU A 331 4.63 -8.38 -11.21
CA LEU A 331 4.16 -7.60 -10.06
C LEU A 331 4.05 -8.44 -8.78
N ASN A 332 3.64 -9.70 -8.89
CA ASN A 332 3.23 -10.50 -7.74
C ASN A 332 4.24 -11.55 -7.29
N LEU A 333 5.24 -11.92 -8.11
CA LEU A 333 6.14 -13.04 -7.83
C LEU A 333 6.74 -12.95 -6.42
N LEU A 334 7.38 -11.83 -6.08
CA LEU A 334 8.01 -11.67 -4.76
C LEU A 334 6.99 -11.67 -3.61
N ALA A 335 5.89 -10.91 -3.73
CA ALA A 335 4.90 -10.84 -2.65
C ALA A 335 4.17 -12.16 -2.40
N VAL A 336 3.85 -12.91 -3.46
CA VAL A 336 3.21 -14.22 -3.32
C VAL A 336 4.19 -15.22 -2.71
N THR A 337 5.45 -15.23 -3.15
CA THR A 337 6.48 -16.07 -2.53
C THR A 337 6.65 -15.73 -1.05
N LEU A 338 6.76 -14.44 -0.70
CA LEU A 338 6.90 -14.02 0.70
C LEU A 338 5.64 -14.28 1.53
N ALA A 339 4.45 -14.08 0.98
CA ALA A 339 3.20 -14.43 1.65
C ALA A 339 3.16 -15.93 1.99
N TYR A 340 3.58 -16.78 1.04
CA TYR A 340 3.67 -18.22 1.24
C TYR A 340 4.76 -18.63 2.23
N THR A 341 5.98 -18.13 2.09
CA THR A 341 7.11 -18.54 2.95
C THR A 341 7.01 -17.99 4.36
N MET A 342 6.43 -16.79 4.53
CA MET A 342 6.25 -16.16 5.83
C MET A 342 4.91 -16.51 6.48
N ARG A 343 4.05 -17.33 5.87
CA ARG A 343 2.66 -17.58 6.33
C ARG A 343 1.90 -16.29 6.65
N THR A 344 2.00 -15.31 5.76
CA THR A 344 1.28 -14.04 5.89
C THR A 344 0.25 -13.89 4.78
N SER A 345 -0.72 -13.00 4.97
CA SER A 345 -1.66 -12.68 3.91
C SER A 345 -0.99 -11.84 2.82
N TRP A 346 -1.29 -12.11 1.55
CA TRP A 346 -0.83 -11.31 0.41
C TRP A 346 -1.18 -9.82 0.54
N VAL A 347 -2.29 -9.51 1.22
CA VAL A 347 -2.77 -8.13 1.45
C VAL A 347 -1.87 -7.34 2.42
N THR A 348 -1.07 -8.04 3.24
CA THR A 348 -0.04 -7.40 4.09
C THR A 348 0.92 -6.56 3.25
N TYR A 349 1.24 -7.02 2.03
CA TYR A 349 2.05 -6.30 1.06
C TYR A 349 1.21 -5.30 0.24
N TYR A 350 0.34 -4.54 0.89
CA TYR A 350 -0.80 -3.78 0.33
C TYR A 350 -0.55 -3.06 -1.00
N TYR A 351 0.67 -2.57 -1.21
CA TYR A 351 1.08 -1.86 -2.43
C TYR A 351 0.99 -2.73 -3.70
N ILE A 352 1.30 -4.02 -3.58
CA ILE A 352 1.31 -4.97 -4.70
C ILE A 352 -0.12 -5.37 -5.13
N PRO A 353 -1.04 -5.73 -4.22
CA PRO A 353 -2.47 -5.84 -4.50
C PRO A 353 -3.04 -4.57 -5.14
N LEU A 354 -2.65 -3.39 -4.64
CA LEU A 354 -3.11 -2.11 -5.19
C LEU A 354 -2.69 -1.95 -6.66
N CYS A 355 -1.41 -2.18 -6.98
CA CYS A 355 -0.92 -2.14 -8.37
C CYS A 355 -1.61 -3.19 -9.27
N THR A 356 -1.87 -4.37 -8.73
CA THR A 356 -2.53 -5.47 -9.45
C THR A 356 -3.97 -5.11 -9.81
N ILE A 357 -4.76 -4.63 -8.84
CA ILE A 357 -6.15 -4.20 -9.05
C ILE A 357 -6.20 -3.09 -10.11
N TRP A 358 -5.35 -2.07 -9.99
CA TRP A 358 -5.30 -0.98 -10.97
C TRP A 358 -4.89 -1.44 -12.37
N PHE A 359 -3.95 -2.37 -12.47
CA PHE A 359 -3.59 -2.96 -13.75
C PHE A 359 -4.76 -3.76 -14.36
N LEU A 360 -5.50 -4.54 -13.57
CA LEU A 360 -6.67 -5.28 -14.06
C LEU A 360 -7.74 -4.34 -14.61
N ILE A 361 -8.05 -3.26 -13.88
CA ILE A 361 -9.00 -2.23 -14.32
C ILE A 361 -8.52 -1.60 -15.63
N LEU A 362 -7.26 -1.14 -15.67
CA LEU A 362 -6.67 -0.54 -16.86
C LEU A 362 -6.71 -1.49 -18.07
N TYR A 363 -6.32 -2.74 -17.87
CA TYR A 363 -6.31 -3.76 -18.92
C TYR A 363 -7.74 -4.00 -19.45
N GLY A 364 -8.71 -4.16 -18.54
CA GLY A 364 -10.12 -4.32 -18.89
C GLY A 364 -10.65 -3.12 -19.69
N THR A 365 -10.43 -1.90 -19.22
CA THR A 365 -10.85 -0.67 -19.91
C THR A 365 -10.22 -0.53 -21.30
N LEU A 366 -8.96 -0.93 -21.47
CA LEU A 366 -8.29 -0.83 -22.77
C LEU A 366 -8.62 -1.97 -23.72
N ALA A 367 -8.85 -3.18 -23.21
CA ALA A 367 -9.19 -4.36 -24.01
C ALA A 367 -10.62 -4.30 -24.57
N VAL A 368 -11.58 -3.79 -23.79
CA VAL A 368 -12.96 -3.59 -24.26
C VAL A 368 -12.98 -2.54 -25.37
N GLY A 369 -13.55 -2.90 -26.52
CA GLY A 369 -13.64 -1.99 -27.67
C GLY A 369 -12.30 -1.67 -28.34
N ARG A 370 -11.27 -2.52 -28.20
CA ARG A 370 -9.88 -2.27 -28.67
C ARG A 370 -9.73 -1.74 -30.10
N ARG A 371 -10.65 -2.09 -31.02
CA ARG A 371 -10.64 -1.65 -32.42
C ARG A 371 -10.84 -0.14 -32.57
N HIS A 372 -11.60 0.48 -31.67
CA HIS A 372 -11.97 1.89 -31.70
C HIS A 372 -11.06 2.77 -30.82
N ASN A 373 -10.02 2.20 -30.21
CA ASN A 373 -9.07 2.94 -29.37
C ASN A 373 -8.22 3.97 -30.16
N SER A 374 -8.29 3.96 -31.50
CA SER A 374 -7.71 5.01 -32.35
C SER A 374 -8.46 6.32 -32.28
N ASN A 375 -9.77 6.31 -31.99
CA ASN A 375 -10.55 7.53 -31.82
C ASN A 375 -10.38 8.05 -30.38
N THR A 376 -9.72 9.20 -30.24
CA THR A 376 -9.43 9.82 -28.95
C THR A 376 -10.69 10.10 -28.13
N LEU A 377 -11.80 10.51 -28.78
CA LEU A 377 -13.05 10.80 -28.08
C LEU A 377 -13.66 9.52 -27.50
N PHE A 378 -13.64 8.42 -28.25
CA PHE A 378 -14.09 7.11 -27.77
C PHE A 378 -13.19 6.58 -26.64
N LEU A 379 -11.88 6.80 -26.74
CA LEU A 379 -10.93 6.41 -25.72
C LEU A 379 -11.13 7.18 -24.41
N LEU A 380 -11.36 8.50 -24.49
CA LEU A 380 -11.59 9.33 -23.31
C LEU A 380 -12.95 9.06 -22.67
N SER A 381 -13.99 8.84 -23.48
CA SER A 381 -15.33 8.52 -22.96
C SER A 381 -15.34 7.21 -22.17
N LYS A 382 -14.67 6.15 -22.65
CA LYS A 382 -14.57 4.90 -21.89
C LYS A 382 -13.73 5.03 -20.62
N ILE A 383 -12.69 5.88 -20.61
CA ILE A 383 -11.89 6.14 -19.41
C ILE A 383 -12.76 6.83 -18.36
N LEU A 384 -13.59 7.80 -18.79
CA LEU A 384 -14.55 8.48 -17.93
C LEU A 384 -15.60 7.50 -17.38
N ILE A 385 -16.18 6.65 -18.22
CA ILE A 385 -17.15 5.63 -17.80
C ILE A 385 -16.52 4.66 -16.80
N ALA A 386 -15.29 4.20 -17.04
CA ALA A 386 -14.56 3.34 -16.12
C ALA A 386 -14.27 4.03 -14.77
N ALA A 387 -13.95 5.33 -14.78
CA ALA A 387 -13.75 6.12 -13.57
C ALA A 387 -15.05 6.28 -12.76
N LEU A 388 -16.18 6.52 -13.43
CA LEU A 388 -17.51 6.61 -12.80
C LEU A 388 -17.95 5.25 -12.22
N LEU A 389 -17.74 4.16 -12.97
CA LEU A 389 -18.03 2.81 -12.52
C LEU A 389 -17.20 2.46 -11.28
N MET A 390 -15.90 2.79 -11.30
CA MET A 390 -15.01 2.57 -10.15
C MET A 390 -15.44 3.40 -8.93
N ASN A 391 -15.83 4.66 -9.13
CA ASN A 391 -16.32 5.49 -8.03
C ASN A 391 -17.60 4.91 -7.41
N LYS A 392 -18.54 4.45 -8.24
CA LYS A 392 -19.76 3.77 -7.77
C LYS A 392 -19.45 2.48 -7.02
N MET A 393 -18.54 1.66 -7.56
CA MET A 393 -18.06 0.42 -6.94
C MET A 393 -17.50 0.66 -5.53
N LEU A 394 -16.76 1.75 -5.31
CA LEU A 394 -16.14 2.07 -4.03
C LEU A 394 -17.11 2.59 -2.95
N HIS A 395 -18.28 3.11 -3.33
CA HIS A 395 -19.26 3.70 -2.40
C HIS A 395 -20.50 2.82 -2.21
N THR A 396 -20.59 1.68 -2.91
CA THR A 396 -21.71 0.73 -2.77
C THR A 396 -21.22 -0.48 -1.96
N ASP A 397 -21.70 -0.62 -0.73
CA ASP A 397 -21.21 -1.62 0.23
C ASP A 397 -21.31 -3.06 -0.30
N GLY A 398 -22.47 -3.44 -0.87
CA GLY A 398 -22.68 -4.81 -1.34
C GLY A 398 -21.78 -5.24 -2.51
N LEU A 399 -21.34 -4.31 -3.37
CA LEU A 399 -20.53 -4.64 -4.54
C LEU A 399 -19.04 -4.79 -4.17
N ARG A 400 -18.58 -4.03 -3.18
CA ARG A 400 -17.26 -4.18 -2.55
C ARG A 400 -17.16 -5.53 -1.85
N GLU A 401 -18.17 -5.89 -1.06
CA GLU A 401 -18.26 -7.17 -0.35
C GLU A 401 -18.32 -8.38 -1.30
N ALA A 402 -19.05 -8.28 -2.42
CA ALA A 402 -19.09 -9.34 -3.43
C ALA A 402 -17.71 -9.58 -4.09
N LEU A 403 -16.97 -8.51 -4.42
CA LEU A 403 -15.61 -8.63 -4.95
C LEU A 403 -14.65 -9.20 -3.92
N LEU A 404 -14.77 -8.77 -2.66
CA LEU A 404 -14.01 -9.33 -1.55
C LEU A 404 -14.30 -10.82 -1.38
N ALA A 405 -15.56 -11.22 -1.38
CA ALA A 405 -15.98 -12.61 -1.29
C ALA A 405 -15.42 -13.43 -2.46
N PHE A 406 -15.43 -12.89 -3.68
CA PHE A 406 -14.80 -13.53 -4.84
C PHE A 406 -13.30 -13.74 -4.63
N PHE A 407 -12.55 -12.69 -4.21
CA PHE A 407 -11.11 -12.81 -3.98
C PHE A 407 -10.78 -13.74 -2.81
N VAL A 408 -11.51 -13.67 -1.70
CA VAL A 408 -11.34 -14.54 -0.53
C VAL A 408 -11.63 -15.99 -0.90
N THR A 409 -12.68 -16.25 -1.68
CA THR A 409 -13.03 -17.61 -2.16
C THR A 409 -11.94 -18.18 -3.07
N MET A 410 -11.43 -17.36 -3.99
CA MET A 410 -10.40 -17.81 -4.96
C MET A 410 -9.02 -17.98 -4.34
N THR A 411 -8.65 -17.13 -3.37
CA THR A 411 -7.30 -17.12 -2.80
C THR A 411 -7.20 -17.80 -1.44
N LYS A 412 -8.34 -18.15 -0.81
CA LYS A 412 -8.44 -18.58 0.61
C LYS A 412 -7.73 -17.65 1.59
N GLY A 413 -7.39 -16.43 1.17
CA GLY A 413 -6.64 -15.46 1.95
C GLY A 413 -7.54 -14.45 2.64
N TYR A 414 -7.08 -13.89 3.75
CA TYR A 414 -7.75 -12.78 4.43
C TYR A 414 -7.60 -11.48 3.64
N PHE A 415 -8.73 -10.85 3.30
CA PHE A 415 -8.77 -9.54 2.65
C PHE A 415 -9.70 -8.60 3.44
N PRO A 416 -9.16 -7.62 4.19
CA PRO A 416 -9.99 -6.73 4.99
C PRO A 416 -10.72 -5.71 4.11
N VAL A 417 -11.99 -5.46 4.41
CA VAL A 417 -12.84 -4.44 3.74
C VAL A 417 -12.16 -3.06 3.76
N SER A 418 -11.49 -2.75 4.87
CA SER A 418 -10.78 -1.49 5.10
C SER A 418 -9.66 -1.21 4.09
N PHE A 419 -9.19 -2.21 3.33
CA PHE A 419 -8.24 -2.02 2.24
C PHE A 419 -8.82 -1.12 1.14
N PHE A 420 -10.07 -1.35 0.73
CA PHE A 420 -10.71 -0.55 -0.31
C PHE A 420 -10.96 0.88 0.20
N ASP A 421 -11.39 1.02 1.45
CA ASP A 421 -11.77 2.29 2.06
C ASP A 421 -10.57 3.21 2.28
N LYS A 422 -9.46 2.65 2.76
CA LYS A 422 -8.28 3.43 3.15
C LYS A 422 -7.23 3.53 2.05
N ARG A 423 -7.15 2.56 1.12
CA ARG A 423 -6.05 2.50 0.14
C ARG A 423 -6.53 2.82 -1.27
N VAL A 424 -7.52 2.08 -1.77
CA VAL A 424 -8.02 2.24 -3.14
C VAL A 424 -8.77 3.56 -3.31
N ASN A 425 -9.66 3.90 -2.37
CA ASN A 425 -10.46 5.12 -2.43
C ASN A 425 -9.61 6.41 -2.46
N ASN A 426 -8.51 6.42 -1.71
CA ASN A 426 -7.62 7.57 -1.65
C ASN A 426 -6.79 7.79 -2.94
N ASP A 427 -6.69 6.82 -3.85
CA ASP A 427 -5.98 6.94 -5.16
C ASP A 427 -6.93 6.79 -6.36
N ARG A 428 -8.25 6.88 -6.16
CA ARG A 428 -9.27 6.41 -7.13
C ARG A 428 -9.23 7.04 -8.53
N TYR A 429 -8.65 8.22 -8.69
CA TYR A 429 -8.63 8.94 -9.99
C TYR A 429 -7.27 8.94 -10.69
N ILE A 430 -6.17 8.75 -9.96
CA ILE A 430 -4.84 9.07 -10.48
C ILE A 430 -4.42 8.19 -11.66
N VAL A 431 -4.84 6.92 -11.64
CA VAL A 431 -4.58 5.98 -12.75
C VAL A 431 -5.33 6.43 -14.01
N PHE A 432 -6.59 6.83 -13.89
CA PHE A 432 -7.38 7.33 -15.02
C PHE A 432 -6.81 8.62 -15.59
N ILE A 433 -6.29 9.53 -14.74
CA ILE A 433 -5.57 10.71 -15.18
C ILE A 433 -4.33 10.29 -16.00
N GLY A 434 -3.55 9.32 -15.51
CA GLY A 434 -2.41 8.75 -16.27
C GLY A 434 -2.82 8.17 -17.63
N MET A 435 -3.96 7.48 -17.68
CA MET A 435 -4.52 6.96 -18.94
C MET A 435 -4.94 8.07 -19.90
N ALA A 436 -5.54 9.16 -19.39
CA ALA A 436 -5.99 10.30 -20.19
C ALA A 436 -4.84 11.16 -20.73
N VAL A 437 -3.73 11.27 -19.99
CA VAL A 437 -2.52 11.99 -20.41
C VAL A 437 -1.77 11.24 -21.53
N ALA A 438 -1.89 9.91 -21.60
CA ALA A 438 -1.22 9.10 -22.62
C ALA A 438 -1.50 9.50 -24.08
N PRO A 439 -2.77 9.66 -24.54
CA PRO A 439 -3.05 10.11 -25.90
C PRO A 439 -2.54 11.53 -26.18
N LEU A 440 -2.60 12.45 -25.21
CA LEU A 440 -2.02 13.79 -25.33
C LEU A 440 -0.50 13.72 -25.56
N TYR A 441 0.18 12.88 -24.79
CA TYR A 441 1.62 12.65 -24.94
C TYR A 441 1.97 12.08 -26.33
N LEU A 442 1.19 11.12 -26.82
CA LEU A 442 1.39 10.53 -28.14
C LEU A 442 1.24 11.58 -29.25
N TRP A 443 0.19 12.40 -29.15
CA TRP A 443 -0.05 13.50 -30.08
C TRP A 443 1.09 14.53 -30.06
N LEU A 444 1.53 14.95 -28.88
CA LEU A 444 2.64 15.90 -28.73
C LEU A 444 3.95 15.35 -29.30
N THR A 445 4.23 14.07 -29.04
CA THR A 445 5.43 13.40 -29.56
C THR A 445 5.41 13.31 -31.09
N ASP A 446 4.23 13.07 -31.67
CA ASP A 446 4.06 13.03 -33.13
C ASP A 446 4.29 14.42 -33.75
N LEU A 447 3.74 15.47 -33.15
CA LEU A 447 3.97 16.86 -33.57
C LEU A 447 5.45 17.28 -33.51
N ILE A 448 6.16 16.92 -32.43
CA ILE A 448 7.59 17.26 -32.31
C ILE A 448 8.40 16.54 -33.38
N LYS A 449 8.05 15.29 -33.70
CA LYS A 449 8.74 14.52 -34.75
C LYS A 449 8.50 15.10 -36.14
N THR A 450 7.27 15.53 -36.45
CA THR A 450 6.97 16.16 -37.75
C THR A 450 7.71 17.50 -37.89
N GLN A 451 7.79 18.30 -36.83
CA GLN A 451 8.53 19.56 -36.84
C GLN A 451 10.06 19.35 -36.97
N SER A 452 10.62 18.38 -36.24
CA SER A 452 12.05 18.04 -36.33
C SER A 452 12.43 17.53 -37.72
N SER A 453 11.60 16.66 -38.32
CA SER A 453 11.76 16.20 -39.69
C SER A 453 11.71 17.36 -40.71
N SER A 454 10.77 18.29 -40.52
CA SER A 454 10.64 19.49 -41.37
C SER A 454 11.82 20.45 -41.24
N ASN A 455 12.38 20.62 -40.04
CA ASN A 455 13.55 21.48 -39.84
C ASN A 455 14.82 20.84 -40.41
N ASN A 456 14.97 19.52 -40.27
CA ASN A 456 16.09 18.80 -40.88
C ASN A 456 16.02 18.81 -42.41
N SER A 457 14.82 18.73 -43.02
CA SER A 457 14.68 18.84 -44.48
C SER A 457 14.97 20.25 -45.00
N LEU A 458 14.64 21.29 -44.23
CA LEU A 458 14.98 22.70 -44.53
C LEU A 458 16.48 22.97 -44.40
N LEU A 459 17.16 22.33 -43.44
CA LEU A 459 18.62 22.39 -43.30
C LEU A 459 19.34 21.63 -44.42
N THR A 460 18.86 20.44 -44.81
CA THR A 460 19.45 19.70 -45.95
C THR A 460 19.23 20.38 -47.30
N THR A 461 18.18 21.21 -47.44
CA THR A 461 17.93 21.99 -48.67
C THR A 461 18.68 23.33 -48.70
N SER A 462 19.22 23.78 -47.57
CA SER A 462 20.07 25.00 -47.51
C SER A 462 21.57 24.71 -47.69
N ASP A 463 22.01 23.46 -47.54
CA ASP A 463 23.37 23.00 -47.87
C ASP A 463 23.55 22.61 -49.35
N GLU A 464 22.50 22.67 -50.18
CA GLU A 464 22.59 22.36 -51.61
C GLU A 464 22.71 23.63 -52.48
N LYS A 465 23.89 24.25 -52.47
CA LYS A 465 24.36 25.16 -53.54
C LYS A 465 25.85 24.97 -53.83
N ILE A 466 26.18 23.91 -54.56
CA ILE A 466 27.15 23.97 -55.67
C ILE A 466 26.53 23.17 -56.83
N PRO A 467 26.34 23.75 -58.03
CA PRO A 467 25.64 23.09 -59.11
C PRO A 467 26.58 22.16 -59.89
N SER A 468 26.15 20.93 -60.16
CA SER A 468 26.51 20.25 -61.41
C SER A 468 25.34 19.41 -61.90
N THR A 469 24.62 19.97 -62.88
CA THR A 469 23.88 19.29 -63.95
C THR A 469 23.81 17.75 -63.89
N ARG A 470 22.61 17.21 -63.61
CA ARG A 470 22.04 16.11 -64.42
C ARG A 470 20.54 15.91 -64.18
N GLN A 471 19.83 16.05 -65.29
CA GLN A 471 18.47 15.67 -65.66
C GLN A 471 17.68 14.63 -64.83
N HIS A 472 16.39 14.97 -64.70
CA HIS A 472 15.17 14.14 -64.72
C HIS A 472 14.93 13.06 -63.65
N PHE A 473 13.89 13.28 -62.82
CA PHE A 473 12.69 12.44 -62.88
C PHE A 473 11.45 13.15 -62.28
N LYS A 474 10.37 13.20 -63.05
CA LYS A 474 9.02 13.64 -62.66
C LYS A 474 8.31 12.47 -61.99
N ILE A 475 7.62 12.69 -60.88
CA ILE A 475 6.48 11.83 -60.48
C ILE A 475 5.31 12.76 -60.15
N ASP A 476 4.27 12.64 -60.97
CA ASP A 476 3.05 13.40 -60.94
C ASP A 476 2.19 13.10 -59.70
N ARG A 477 1.42 14.11 -59.31
CA ARG A 477 0.42 14.11 -58.25
C ARG A 477 -0.96 14.05 -58.91
N PHE A 478 -1.74 12.99 -58.71
CA PHE A 478 -3.18 12.90 -59.02
C PHE A 478 -3.85 12.06 -57.90
N THR A 479 -4.56 12.67 -56.94
CA THR A 479 -6.03 12.93 -56.86
C THR A 479 -6.94 11.70 -56.73
N LEU A 480 -7.64 11.65 -55.58
CA LEU A 480 -9.09 11.44 -55.35
C LEU A 480 -9.90 10.37 -56.11
N GLN A 481 -10.77 9.72 -55.30
CA GLN A 481 -12.03 9.00 -55.63
C GLN A 481 -11.90 7.64 -56.33
N HIS A 482 -12.19 6.54 -55.61
CA HIS A 482 -13.54 6.03 -55.37
C HIS A 482 -13.57 5.08 -54.17
#